data_AF-A0A7V6U793-F1
#
_entry.id   AF-A0A7V6U793-F1
#
_cell.length_a   1.000
_cell.length_b   1.000
_cell.length_c   1.000
_cell.angle_alpha   90.00
_cell.angle_beta   90.00
_cell.angle_gamma   90.00
#
_symmetry.space_group_name_H-M   'P 1'
#
loop_
_entity.id
_entity.type
_entity.pdbx_description
1 polymer ?
#
loop_
_entity_poly.entity_id
_entity_poly.type
_entity_poly.pdbx_seq_one_letter_code
_entity_poly.pdbx_strand_id
1 'polypeptide(L)'
;LEKIKGEIESLILYAKKRENIEAIYLFGSSGTEYETAFSDIDIAILYGTYITLEEELSVECDICKIFSITSKSFLNFIFIRIK
;
A
#
# COMPACT_ATOMS: atom_id res chain seq x y z
N LEU A 1 3.22 -13.46 6.01
CA LEU A 1 3.11 -12.76 4.71
C LEU A 1 2.71 -13.65 3.53
N GLU A 2 2.84 -14.99 3.59
CA GLU A 2 2.50 -15.85 2.44
C GLU A 2 1.08 -15.65 1.88
N LYS A 3 0.13 -15.29 2.75
CA LYS A 3 -1.28 -15.05 2.40
C LYS A 3 -1.49 -13.91 1.40
N ILE A 4 -0.61 -12.91 1.38
CA ILE A 4 -0.72 -11.71 0.51
C ILE A 4 0.45 -11.59 -0.48
N LYS A 5 1.14 -12.72 -0.74
CA LYS A 5 2.37 -12.71 -1.54
C LYS A 5 2.14 -12.23 -2.98
N GLY A 6 1.03 -12.62 -3.61
CA GLY A 6 0.71 -12.21 -4.97
C GLY A 6 0.40 -10.72 -5.10
N GLU A 7 -0.28 -10.16 -4.09
CA GLU A 7 -0.57 -8.74 -3.95
C GLU A 7 0.73 -7.95 -3.74
N ILE A 8 1.65 -8.46 -2.92
CA ILE A 8 2.98 -7.85 -2.73
C ILE A 8 3.77 -7.83 -4.04
N GLU A 9 3.79 -8.94 -4.80
CA GLU A 9 4.48 -8.99 -6.10
C GLU A 9 3.88 -7.99 -7.10
N SER A 10 2.56 -7.87 -7.12
CA SER A 10 1.84 -6.89 -7.94
C SER A 10 2.12 -5.45 -7.51
N LEU A 11 2.21 -5.19 -6.20
CA LEU A 11 2.56 -3.90 -5.63
C LEU A 11 4.00 -3.49 -5.96
N ILE A 12 4.94 -4.43 -5.94
CA ILE A 12 6.33 -4.20 -6.36
C ILE A 12 6.38 -3.81 -7.84
N LEU A 13 5.64 -4.52 -8.70
CA LEU A 13 5.56 -4.19 -10.14
C LEU A 13 4.90 -2.84 -10.39
N TYR A 14 3.90 -2.49 -9.58
CA TYR A 14 3.25 -1.18 -9.62
C TYR A 14 4.23 -0.06 -9.24
N ALA A 15 4.92 -0.19 -8.11
CA ALA A 15 5.89 0.80 -7.63
C ALA A 15 7.01 1.03 -8.66
N LYS A 16 7.54 -0.05 -9.26
CA LYS A 16 8.59 0.06 -10.29
C LYS A 16 8.19 0.83 -11.56
N LYS A 17 6.88 0.99 -11.82
CA LYS A 17 6.37 1.74 -12.98
C LYS A 17 6.10 3.22 -12.67
N ARG A 18 6.20 3.62 -11.39
CA ARG A 18 5.88 4.96 -10.90
C ARG A 18 7.16 5.63 -10.42
N GLU A 19 7.72 6.52 -11.24
CA GLU A 19 8.99 7.20 -10.94
C GLU A 19 8.94 8.09 -9.69
N ASN A 20 7.74 8.48 -9.24
CA ASN A 20 7.53 9.33 -8.07
C ASN A 20 7.50 8.56 -6.74
N ILE A 21 7.41 7.23 -6.75
CA ILE A 21 7.37 6.39 -5.53
C ILE A 21 8.79 5.87 -5.25
N GLU A 22 9.35 6.25 -4.11
CA GLU A 22 10.68 5.80 -3.69
C GLU A 22 10.64 4.56 -2.82
N ALA A 23 9.61 4.45 -1.98
CA ALA A 23 9.41 3.29 -1.15
C ALA A 23 7.94 3.08 -0.80
N ILE A 24 7.58 1.81 -0.61
CA ILE A 24 6.32 1.41 0.00
C ILE A 24 6.65 0.52 1.19
N TYR A 25 6.10 0.85 2.35
CA TYR A 25 6.25 0.11 3.59
C TYR A 25 4.93 -0.58 3.94
N LEU A 26 5.01 -1.87 4.22
CA LEU A 26 3.96 -2.57 4.95
C LEU A 26 4.31 -2.49 6.43
N PHE A 27 3.37 -2.00 7.24
CA PHE A 27 3.54 -1.90 8.68
C PHE A 27 2.28 -2.34 9.40
N GLY A 28 2.26 -2.22 10.72
CA GLY A 28 1.13 -2.66 11.54
C GLY A 28 1.15 -4.17 11.80
N SER A 29 -0.04 -4.75 11.97
CA SER A 29 -0.19 -6.11 12.48
C SER A 29 -0.01 -7.21 11.42
N SER A 30 -0.18 -6.88 10.13
CA SER A 30 -0.12 -7.87 9.05
C SER A 30 1.25 -8.55 8.97
N GLY A 31 1.28 -9.88 8.95
CA GLY A 31 2.48 -10.69 8.90
C GLY A 31 3.19 -10.87 10.24
N THR A 32 2.65 -10.34 11.34
CA THR A 32 3.19 -10.47 12.70
C THR A 32 2.36 -11.42 13.55
N GLU A 33 2.82 -11.73 14.77
CA GLU A 33 2.06 -12.52 15.76
C GLU A 33 0.75 -11.85 16.23
N TYR A 34 0.58 -10.56 15.93
CA TYR A 34 -0.62 -9.78 16.27
C TYR A 34 -1.66 -9.76 15.12
N GLU A 35 -1.39 -10.42 13.99
CA GLU A 35 -2.34 -10.52 12.87
C GLU A 35 -3.58 -11.34 13.26
N THR A 36 -4.77 -10.78 13.03
CA THR A 36 -6.05 -11.46 13.23
C THR A 36 -6.81 -11.58 11.91
N ALA A 37 -7.88 -12.39 11.88
CA ALA A 37 -8.74 -12.49 10.70
C ALA A 37 -9.45 -11.17 10.31
N PHE A 38 -9.45 -10.18 11.21
CA PHE A 38 -10.04 -8.85 11.03
C PHE A 38 -8.97 -7.74 10.94
N SER A 39 -7.69 -8.11 10.89
CA SER A 39 -6.62 -7.12 10.77
C SER A 39 -6.65 -6.47 9.40
N ASP A 40 -6.60 -5.14 9.42
CA ASP A 40 -6.39 -4.32 8.24
C ASP A 40 -4.94 -4.41 7.75
N ILE A 41 -4.69 -3.90 6.54
CA ILE A 41 -3.35 -3.76 5.97
C ILE A 41 -2.97 -2.28 6.03
N ASP A 42 -1.90 -1.97 6.74
CA ASP A 42 -1.39 -0.61 6.84
C ASP A 42 -0.22 -0.39 5.86
N ILE A 43 -0.37 0.59 4.97
CA ILE A 43 0.58 0.90 3.90
C ILE A 43 1.06 2.34 4.02
N ALA A 44 2.37 2.53 4.02
CA ALA A 44 2.98 3.85 3.94
C ALA A 44 3.70 4.02 2.60
N ILE A 45 3.48 5.15 1.94
CA ILE A 45 4.12 5.46 0.65
C ILE A 45 5.01 6.67 0.82
N LEU A 46 6.26 6.52 0.40
CA LEU A 46 7.25 7.57 0.36
C LEU A 46 7.40 8.08 -1.07
N TYR A 47 7.11 9.36 -1.28
CA TYR A 47 7.30 10.00 -2.57
C TYR A 47 8.61 10.79 -2.61
N GLY A 48 9.36 10.61 -3.70
CA GLY A 48 10.62 11.32 -3.96
C GLY A 48 10.42 12.72 -4.54
N THR A 49 9.20 13.01 -4.97
CA THR A 49 8.78 14.31 -5.50
C THR A 49 7.49 14.77 -4.84
N TYR A 50 7.19 16.06 -4.99
CA TYR A 50 5.87 16.55 -4.66
C TYR A 50 4.83 15.97 -5.62
N ILE A 51 3.72 15.51 -5.07
CA ILE A 51 2.58 14.98 -5.83
C ILE A 51 1.30 15.70 -5.44
N THR A 52 0.36 15.75 -6.37
CA THR A 52 -0.97 16.31 -6.14
C THR A 52 -1.86 15.35 -5.36
N LEU A 53 -2.91 15.88 -4.73
CA LEU A 53 -3.92 15.05 -4.06
C LEU A 53 -4.61 14.08 -5.03
N GLU A 54 -4.82 14.49 -6.29
CA GLU A 54 -5.41 13.62 -7.31
C GLU A 54 -4.52 12.42 -7.64
N GLU A 55 -3.20 12.63 -7.72
CA GLU A 55 -2.23 11.55 -7.89
C GLU A 55 -2.18 10.63 -6.67
N GLU A 56 -2.26 11.17 -5.45
CA GLU A 56 -2.36 10.38 -4.21
C GLU A 56 -3.58 9.45 -4.23
N LEU A 57 -4.76 10.01 -4.53
CA LEU A 57 -6.00 9.26 -4.61
C LEU A 57 -5.99 8.23 -5.75
N SER A 58 -5.34 8.55 -6.88
CA SER A 58 -5.13 7.58 -7.96
C SER A 58 -4.27 6.41 -7.50
N VAL A 59 -3.19 6.67 -6.77
CA VAL A 59 -2.31 5.64 -6.22
C VAL A 59 -3.07 4.77 -5.22
N GLU A 60 -3.85 5.40 -4.33
CA GLU A 60 -4.70 4.70 -3.37
C GLU A 60 -5.69 3.75 -4.07
N CYS A 61 -6.37 4.24 -5.10
CA CYS A 61 -7.33 3.47 -5.87
C CYS A 61 -6.68 2.27 -6.58
N ASP A 62 -5.49 2.48 -7.17
CA ASP A 62 -4.75 1.42 -7.84
C ASP A 62 -4.30 0.32 -6.86
N ILE A 63 -3.80 0.72 -5.69
CA ILE A 63 -3.38 -0.23 -4.64
C ILE A 63 -4.59 -0.98 -4.10
N CYS A 64 -5.73 -0.32 -3.87
CA CYS A 64 -6.98 -0.98 -3.48
C CYS A 64 -7.41 -2.07 -4.47
N LYS A 65 -7.21 -1.85 -5.78
CA LYS A 65 -7.48 -2.86 -6.81
C LYS A 65 -6.50 -4.03 -6.73
N ILE A 66 -5.21 -3.78 -6.46
CA ILE A 66 -4.18 -4.82 -6.31
C ILE A 66 -4.55 -5.77 -5.18
N PHE A 67 -4.97 -5.23 -4.03
CA PHE A 67 -5.36 -6.04 -2.87
C PHE A 67 -6.76 -6.66 -2.99
N SER A 68 -7.43 -6.48 -4.14
CA SER A 68 -8.76 -7.03 -4.43
C SER A 68 -9.73 -6.83 -3.26
N ILE A 69 -9.70 -5.63 -2.66
CA ILE A 69 -10.41 -5.35 -1.42
C ILE A 69 -11.89 -5.71 -1.60
N THR A 70 -12.32 -6.75 -0.91
CA THR A 70 -13.74 -7.05 -0.69
C THR A 70 -14.18 -6.36 0.60
N SER A 71 -15.49 -6.24 0.81
CA SER A 71 -16.14 -5.44 1.87
C SER A 71 -15.75 -5.74 3.34
N LYS A 72 -14.74 -6.57 3.61
CA LYS A 72 -14.30 -7.00 4.95
C LYS A 72 -12.84 -6.68 5.29
N SER A 73 -12.06 -6.09 4.38
CA SER A 73 -10.67 -5.71 4.63
C SER A 73 -10.53 -4.20 4.42
N PHE A 74 -10.03 -3.45 5.41
CA PHE A 74 -9.66 -2.06 5.18
C PHE A 74 -8.17 -1.95 4.89
N LEU A 75 -7.83 -1.03 3.97
CA LEU A 75 -6.46 -0.58 3.79
C LEU A 75 -6.36 0.81 4.39
N ASN A 76 -5.40 1.01 5.29
CA ASN A 76 -5.07 2.32 5.81
C ASN A 76 -3.81 2.84 5.12
N PHE A 77 -3.87 4.07 4.62
CA PHE A 77 -2.75 4.71 3.94
C PHE A 77 -2.15 5.83 4.80
N ILE A 78 -0.83 5.84 4.90
CA ILE A 78 -0.06 6.97 5.40
C ILE A 78 0.85 7.48 4.28
N PHE A 79 0.63 8.72 3.85
CA PHE A 79 1.44 9.35 2.82
C PHE A 79 2.55 10.20 3.45
N ILE A 80 3.80 9.89 3.11
CA ILE A 80 4.99 10.60 3.59
C ILE A 80 5.60 11.35 2.41
N ARG A 81 5.73 12.67 2.56
CA ARG A 81 6.35 13.56 1.57
C ARG A 81 7.68 14.07 2.12
N ILE A 82 8.78 13.80 1.43
CA ILE A 82 10.07 14.43 1.74
C ILE A 82 10.14 15.75 0.97
N LYS A 83 10.41 16.85 1.68
CA LYS A 83 10.65 18.18 1.08
C LYS A 83 12.10 18.33 0.64
#